data_AF-A0A7J2SXB1-F1
#
_entry.id   AF-A0A7J2SXB1-F1
#
_cell.length_a   1.000
_cell.length_b   1.000
_cell.length_c   1.000
_cell.angle_alpha   90.00
_cell.angle_beta   90.00
_cell.angle_gamma   90.00
#
_symmetry.space_group_name_H-M   'P 1'
#
loop_
_entity.id
_entity.type
_entity.pdbx_description
1 polymer ?
#
loop_
_entity_poly.entity_id
_entity_poly.type
_entity_poly.pdbx_seq_one_letter_code
_entity_poly.pdbx_strand_id
1 'polypeptide(L)'
;MADQRQEGSVGSYVILRRGGRILLAYVGDGSGGAVLATASANHWDLVRAVVGERRIPARLSNMGKIARAYISIRVLPYARDRARTADVIRNMDDFDAMFWRGAIMSHGMRAISAFRTLYDL
;
A
#
# COMPACT_ATOMS: atom_id res chain seq x y z
N MET A 1 11.04 28.88 -22.37
CA MET A 1 10.49 27.50 -22.34
C MET A 1 11.19 26.78 -21.21
N ALA A 2 10.45 26.38 -20.18
CA ALA A 2 11.04 25.79 -18.97
C ALA A 2 11.59 24.39 -19.28
N ASP A 3 12.87 24.21 -18.97
CA ASP A 3 13.67 22.99 -19.04
C ASP A 3 13.09 21.94 -18.07
N GLN A 4 12.27 21.01 -18.56
CA GLN A 4 11.90 19.82 -17.78
C GLN A 4 13.03 18.80 -17.90
N ARG A 5 14.03 18.92 -17.03
CA ARG A 5 14.97 17.83 -16.77
C ARG A 5 14.18 16.65 -16.20
N GLN A 6 14.13 15.57 -16.95
CA GLN A 6 13.68 14.29 -16.43
C GLN A 6 14.72 13.81 -15.41
N GLU A 7 14.52 14.18 -14.15
CA GLU A 7 15.22 13.57 -13.01
C GLU A 7 14.97 12.05 -13.09
N GLY A 8 16.04 11.26 -13.05
CA GLY A 8 16.02 9.83 -13.39
C GLY A 8 14.88 9.05 -12.74
N SER A 9 14.43 7.98 -13.40
CA SER A 9 13.45 7.09 -12.80
C SER A 9 14.08 6.32 -11.64
N VAL A 10 13.39 6.34 -10.51
CA VAL A 10 13.50 5.31 -9.48
C VAL A 10 12.43 4.27 -9.84
N GLY A 11 12.70 2.99 -9.61
CA GLY A 11 11.90 1.87 -10.09
C GLY A 11 10.41 1.91 -9.72
N SER A 12 9.62 0.89 -10.06
CA SER A 12 8.17 0.93 -9.82
C SER A 12 7.74 0.09 -8.63
N TYR A 13 6.75 0.57 -7.88
CA TYR A 13 6.01 -0.29 -6.97
C TYR A 13 4.94 -1.05 -7.77
N VAL A 14 4.86 -2.35 -7.55
CA VAL A 14 3.92 -3.24 -8.25
C VAL A 14 3.11 -4.04 -7.24
N ILE A 15 1.82 -4.16 -7.52
CA ILE A 15 0.94 -5.04 -6.77
C ILE A 15 0.81 -6.34 -7.59
N LEU A 16 1.27 -7.46 -7.03
CA LEU A 16 1.33 -8.75 -7.72
C LEU A 16 0.45 -9.78 -7.01
N ARG A 17 -0.14 -10.70 -7.78
CA ARG A 17 -0.80 -11.90 -7.27
C ARG A 17 0.08 -13.11 -7.60
N ARG A 18 0.55 -13.85 -6.60
CA ARG A 18 1.42 -15.03 -6.77
C ARG A 18 1.07 -16.10 -5.74
N GLY A 19 0.77 -17.32 -6.20
CA GLY A 19 0.56 -18.48 -5.33
C GLY A 19 -0.50 -18.27 -4.23
N GLY A 20 -1.65 -17.67 -4.58
CA GLY A 20 -2.71 -17.39 -3.60
C GLY A 20 -2.40 -16.24 -2.64
N ARG A 21 -1.35 -15.45 -2.90
CA ARG A 21 -0.98 -14.27 -2.11
C ARG A 21 -1.02 -13.00 -2.96
N ILE A 22 -1.27 -11.88 -2.30
CA ILE A 22 -1.00 -10.54 -2.81
C ILE A 22 0.36 -10.05 -2.28
N LEU A 23 1.11 -9.34 -3.11
CA LEU A 23 2.42 -8.79 -2.82
C LEU A 23 2.46 -7.32 -3.25
N LEU A 24 2.94 -6.44 -2.38
CA LEU A 24 3.46 -5.14 -2.81
C LEU A 24 4.97 -5.26 -2.90
N ALA A 25 5.50 -5.13 -4.10
CA ALA A 25 6.94 -5.19 -4.35
C ALA A 25 7.45 -3.88 -4.94
N TYR A 26 8.69 -3.55 -4.65
CA TYR A 26 9.45 -2.51 -5.33
C TYR A 26 10.36 -3.19 -6.35
N VAL A 27 10.27 -2.79 -7.62
CA VAL A 27 11.07 -3.31 -8.72
C VAL A 27 11.96 -2.16 -9.18
N GLY A 28 13.23 -2.20 -8.78
CA GLY A 28 14.24 -1.22 -9.19
C GLY A 28 14.61 -1.35 -10.67
N ASP A 29 15.25 -0.32 -11.21
CA ASP A 29 15.81 -0.33 -12.57
C ASP A 29 17.10 -1.20 -12.66
N GLY A 30 17.59 -1.71 -11.52
CA GLY A 30 18.63 -2.73 -11.40
C GLY A 30 18.08 -4.08 -10.90
N SER A 31 18.86 -5.15 -11.02
CA SER A 31 18.50 -6.58 -10.89
C SER A 31 17.95 -7.07 -9.54
N GLY A 32 17.55 -6.18 -8.62
CA GLY A 32 16.99 -6.54 -7.32
C GLY A 32 15.62 -5.90 -7.06
N GLY A 33 14.55 -6.71 -7.12
CA GLY A 33 13.25 -6.33 -6.58
C GLY A 33 13.12 -6.75 -5.10
N ALA A 34 12.41 -5.96 -4.30
CA ALA A 34 12.14 -6.24 -2.89
C ALA A 34 10.64 -6.36 -2.61
N VAL A 35 10.21 -7.40 -1.93
CA VAL A 35 8.82 -7.53 -1.44
C VAL A 35 8.69 -6.74 -0.14
N LEU A 36 7.75 -5.80 -0.10
CA LEU A 36 7.52 -4.93 1.04
C LEU A 36 6.41 -5.45 1.97
N ALA A 37 5.39 -6.08 1.39
CA ALA A 37 4.29 -6.65 2.13
C ALA A 37 3.68 -7.84 1.39
N THR A 38 3.15 -8.80 2.15
CA THR A 38 2.38 -9.94 1.62
C THR A 38 1.15 -10.20 2.46
N ALA A 39 0.08 -10.66 1.81
CA ALA A 39 -1.11 -11.20 2.46
C ALA A 39 -1.79 -12.28 1.59
N SER A 40 -2.81 -12.95 2.13
CA SER A 40 -3.67 -13.85 1.34
C SER A 40 -4.35 -13.10 0.19
N ALA A 41 -4.57 -13.76 -0.95
CA ALA A 41 -5.15 -13.16 -2.15
C ALA A 41 -6.66 -12.90 -2.07
N ASN A 42 -7.34 -13.33 -0.99
CA ASN A 42 -8.79 -13.23 -0.82
C ASN A 42 -9.32 -11.79 -0.73
N HIS A 43 -8.44 -10.79 -0.84
CA HIS A 43 -8.75 -9.36 -0.71
C HIS A 43 -8.23 -8.54 -1.89
N TRP A 44 -7.76 -9.19 -2.95
CA TRP A 44 -7.14 -8.53 -4.10
C TRP A 44 -8.03 -7.44 -4.73
N ASP A 45 -9.33 -7.72 -4.86
CA ASP A 45 -10.28 -6.77 -5.44
C ASP A 45 -10.44 -5.50 -4.61
N LEU A 46 -10.40 -5.63 -3.28
CA LEU A 46 -10.45 -4.49 -2.37
C LEU A 46 -9.18 -3.65 -2.43
N VAL A 47 -8.01 -4.28 -2.51
CA VAL A 47 -6.74 -3.54 -2.70
C VAL A 47 -6.75 -2.76 -4.02
N ARG A 48 -7.31 -3.34 -5.09
CA ARG A 48 -7.53 -2.61 -6.34
C ARG A 48 -8.54 -1.47 -6.19
N ALA A 49 -9.61 -1.66 -5.42
CA ALA A 49 -10.60 -0.62 -5.18
C ALA A 49 -10.03 0.58 -4.38
N VAL A 50 -9.04 0.33 -3.51
CA VAL A 50 -8.36 1.39 -2.75
C VAL A 50 -7.40 2.19 -3.62
N VAL A 51 -6.57 1.50 -4.42
CA VAL A 51 -5.43 2.13 -5.10
C VAL A 51 -5.75 2.52 -6.55
N GLY A 52 -6.65 1.78 -7.20
CA GLY A 52 -7.02 1.95 -8.61
C GLY A 52 -5.97 1.49 -9.63
N GLU A 53 -4.76 1.14 -9.19
CA GLU A 53 -3.61 0.89 -10.07
C GLU A 53 -2.90 -0.43 -9.74
N ARG A 54 -2.40 -1.13 -10.76
CA ARG A 54 -1.56 -2.34 -10.59
C ARG A 54 -0.07 -2.02 -10.45
N ARG A 55 0.36 -0.87 -10.98
CA ARG A 55 1.73 -0.37 -10.96
C ARG A 55 1.69 1.10 -10.57
N ILE A 56 2.43 1.45 -9.53
CA ILE A 56 2.50 2.79 -8.98
C ILE A 56 3.91 3.33 -9.25
N PRO A 57 4.06 4.39 -10.05
CA PRO A 57 5.37 5.02 -10.28
C PRO A 57 5.99 5.50 -8.96
N ALA A 58 7.29 5.25 -8.73
CA ALA A 58 7.99 5.78 -7.55
C ALA A 58 8.26 7.28 -7.71
N ARG A 59 7.22 8.07 -7.45
CA ARG A 59 7.25 9.53 -7.41
C ARG A 59 6.71 9.97 -6.07
N LEU A 60 7.19 11.11 -5.56
CA LEU A 60 6.70 11.68 -4.29
C LEU A 60 5.17 11.85 -4.29
N SER A 61 4.59 12.26 -5.42
CA SER A 61 3.14 12.41 -5.61
C SER A 61 2.33 11.11 -5.46
N ASN A 62 2.98 9.95 -5.51
CA ASN A 62 2.33 8.65 -5.38
C ASN A 62 2.60 7.98 -4.02
N MET A 63 3.32 8.64 -3.10
CA MET A 63 3.66 8.03 -1.81
C MET A 63 2.43 7.69 -0.98
N GLY A 64 1.38 8.53 -1.01
CA GLY A 64 0.09 8.22 -0.39
C GLY A 64 -0.56 6.96 -0.97
N LYS A 65 -0.51 6.75 -2.29
CA LYS A 65 -1.01 5.52 -2.93
C LYS A 65 -0.24 4.28 -2.50
N ILE A 66 1.09 4.38 -2.44
CA ILE A 66 1.96 3.28 -1.96
C ILE A 66 1.64 2.95 -0.50
N ALA A 67 1.41 3.97 0.32
CA ALA A 67 1.04 3.80 1.72
C ALA A 67 -0.32 3.13 1.89
N ARG A 68 -1.36 3.61 1.20
CA ARG A 68 -2.68 2.96 1.20
C ARG A 68 -2.59 1.51 0.73
N ALA A 69 -1.85 1.23 -0.35
CA ALA A 69 -1.62 -0.14 -0.84
C ALA A 69 -1.00 -1.04 0.25
N TYR A 70 0.04 -0.54 0.92
CA TYR A 70 0.71 -1.24 2.02
C TYR A 70 -0.26 -1.53 3.18
N ILE A 71 -1.01 -0.51 3.62
CA ILE A 71 -1.99 -0.64 4.71
C ILE A 71 -3.06 -1.65 4.33
N SER A 72 -3.65 -1.56 3.13
CA SER A 72 -4.69 -2.51 2.69
C SER A 72 -4.21 -3.94 2.71
N ILE A 73 -2.98 -4.20 2.23
CA ILE A 73 -2.40 -5.54 2.27
C ILE A 73 -2.21 -6.02 3.71
N ARG A 74 -1.81 -5.15 4.63
CA ARG A 74 -1.51 -5.52 6.02
C ARG A 74 -2.74 -5.59 6.93
N VAL A 75 -3.78 -4.81 6.68
CA VAL A 75 -4.92 -4.65 7.60
C VAL A 75 -6.12 -5.49 7.17
N LEU A 76 -6.45 -5.56 5.88
CA LEU A 76 -7.63 -6.28 5.37
C LEU A 76 -7.71 -7.77 5.80
N PRO A 77 -6.60 -8.51 5.96
CA PRO A 77 -6.65 -9.88 6.49
C PRO A 77 -7.28 -10.01 7.87
N TYR A 78 -7.27 -8.95 8.67
CA TYR A 78 -7.73 -8.92 10.07
C TYR A 78 -9.04 -8.15 10.27
N ALA A 79 -9.54 -7.49 9.22
CA ALA A 79 -10.77 -6.71 9.28
C ALA A 79 -12.00 -7.62 9.44
N ARG A 80 -12.93 -7.23 10.32
CA ARG A 80 -14.25 -7.89 10.42
C ARG A 80 -15.11 -7.54 9.20
N ASP A 81 -15.17 -6.25 8.87
CA ASP A 81 -15.78 -5.74 7.64
C ASP A 81 -14.69 -5.22 6.70
N ARG A 82 -14.40 -6.04 5.67
CA ARG A 82 -13.34 -5.74 4.70
C ARG A 82 -13.72 -4.62 3.76
N ALA A 83 -15.01 -4.46 3.42
CA ALA A 83 -15.47 -3.42 2.52
C ALA A 83 -15.38 -2.05 3.21
N ARG A 84 -15.93 -1.95 4.42
CA ARG A 84 -15.81 -0.75 5.26
C ARG A 84 -14.35 -0.38 5.51
N THR A 85 -13.50 -1.35 5.83
CA THR A 85 -12.07 -1.12 6.03
C THR A 85 -11.39 -0.59 4.77
N ALA A 86 -11.72 -1.14 3.59
CA ALA A 86 -11.19 -0.65 2.33
C ALA A 86 -11.62 0.80 2.07
N ASP A 87 -12.88 1.15 2.34
CA ASP A 87 -13.39 2.50 2.17
C ASP A 87 -12.72 3.50 3.11
N VAL A 88 -12.46 3.12 4.37
CA VAL A 88 -11.70 3.96 5.31
C VAL A 88 -10.29 4.21 4.78
N ILE A 89 -9.57 3.16 4.35
CA ILE A 89 -8.20 3.31 3.84
C ILE A 89 -8.18 4.14 2.55
N ARG A 90 -9.18 3.98 1.69
CA ARG A 90 -9.30 4.74 0.43
C ARG A 90 -9.47 6.23 0.66
N ASN A 91 -10.29 6.60 1.65
CA ASN A 91 -10.63 8.00 1.93
C ASN A 91 -9.71 8.68 2.95
N MET A 92 -8.78 7.95 3.55
CA MET A 92 -7.72 8.47 4.41
C MET A 92 -6.86 9.47 3.62
N ASP A 93 -6.49 10.61 4.23
CA ASP A 93 -5.57 11.55 3.59
C ASP A 93 -4.14 10.99 3.48
N ASP A 94 -3.29 11.66 2.71
CA ASP A 94 -1.94 11.17 2.43
C ASP A 94 -1.03 11.20 3.66
N PHE A 95 -1.23 12.14 4.60
CA PHE A 95 -0.44 12.22 5.82
C PHE A 95 -0.78 11.04 6.75
N ASP A 96 -2.06 10.81 7.01
CA ASP A 96 -2.54 9.68 7.81
C ASP A 96 -2.09 8.34 7.21
N ALA A 97 -2.19 8.19 5.88
CA ALA A 97 -1.72 6.98 5.21
C ALA A 97 -0.22 6.77 5.42
N MET A 98 0.59 7.82 5.31
CA MET A 98 2.04 7.74 5.54
C MET A 98 2.38 7.45 7.01
N PHE A 99 1.68 8.07 7.95
CA PHE A 99 1.80 7.80 9.38
C PHE A 99 1.53 6.33 9.68
N TRP A 100 0.38 5.81 9.25
CA TRP A 100 -0.02 4.42 9.52
C TRP A 100 0.87 3.41 8.81
N ARG A 101 1.34 3.70 7.59
CA ARG A 101 2.37 2.89 6.94
C ARG A 101 3.61 2.79 7.81
N GLY A 102 4.12 3.92 8.30
CA GLY A 102 5.28 3.97 9.20
C GLY A 102 5.05 3.20 10.50
N ALA A 103 3.92 3.43 11.16
CA ALA A 103 3.57 2.74 12.40
C ALA A 103 3.46 1.22 12.22
N ILE A 104 2.83 0.74 11.13
CA ILE A 104 2.72 -0.69 10.83
C ILE A 104 4.08 -1.30 10.48
N MET A 105 4.95 -0.58 9.78
CA MET A 105 6.31 -1.03 9.51
C MET A 105 7.13 -1.20 10.80
N SER A 106 7.02 -0.26 11.74
CA SER A 106 7.81 -0.26 12.98
C SER A 106 7.24 -1.15 14.08
N HIS A 107 5.90 -1.28 14.17
CA HIS A 107 5.23 -1.88 15.32
C HIS A 107 4.31 -3.06 14.96
N GLY A 108 4.20 -3.41 13.67
CA GLY A 108 3.50 -4.60 13.20
C GLY A 108 2.06 -4.70 13.72
N MET A 109 1.73 -5.82 14.36
CA MET A 109 0.36 -6.12 14.83
C MET A 109 -0.18 -5.13 15.86
N ARG A 110 0.68 -4.49 16.68
CA ARG A 110 0.22 -3.49 17.66
C ARG A 110 -0.37 -2.27 16.94
N ALA A 111 0.30 -1.79 15.89
CA ALA A 111 -0.21 -0.71 15.06
C ALA A 111 -1.45 -1.13 14.27
N ILE A 112 -1.51 -2.36 13.76
CA ILE A 112 -2.72 -2.88 13.09
C ILE A 112 -3.91 -2.91 14.07
N SER A 113 -3.71 -3.32 15.31
CA SER A 113 -4.77 -3.30 16.33
C SER A 113 -5.20 -1.88 16.65
N ALA A 114 -4.25 -0.95 16.87
CA ALA A 114 -4.54 0.44 17.15
C ALA A 114 -5.30 1.12 16.00
N PHE A 115 -4.90 0.87 14.75
CA PHE A 115 -5.59 1.32 13.55
C PHE A 115 -7.06 0.89 13.58
N ARG A 116 -7.29 -0.40 13.80
CA ARG A 116 -8.64 -0.96 13.83
C ARG A 116 -9.49 -0.39 14.94
N THR A 117 -8.92 -0.18 16.12
CA THR A 117 -9.63 0.46 17.24
C THR A 117 -9.97 1.92 16.94
N LEU A 118 -9.02 2.68 16.38
CA LEU A 118 -9.23 4.11 16.10
C LEU A 118 -10.33 4.34 15.05
N TYR A 119 -10.37 3.52 14.01
CA TYR A 119 -11.35 3.65 12.92
C TYR A 119 -12.58 2.75 13.07
N ASP A 120 -12.72 2.04 14.20
CA ASP A 120 -13.84 1.13 14.51
C ASP A 120 -14.03 0.01 13.45
N LEU A 121 -13.01 -0.85 13.27
CA LEU A 121 -12.90 -1.88 12.19
C LEU A 121 -12.68 -3.35 12.62
#